data_AF-V2YIY3-F1
#
_entry.id   AF-V2YIY3-F1
#
_cell.length_a   1.000
_cell.length_b   1.000
_cell.length_c   1.000
_cell.angle_alpha   90.00
_cell.angle_beta   90.00
_cell.angle_gamma   90.00
#
_symmetry.space_group_name_H-M   'P 1'
#
loop_
_entity.id
_entity.type
_entity.pdbx_description
1 polymer ?
#
loop_
_entity_poly.entity_id
_entity_poly.type
_entity_poly.pdbx_seq_one_letter_code
_entity_poly.pdbx_strand_id
1 'polypeptide(L)'
;MGSERRGGKRRLHIVLSLDNPRQRETWEILSQQKNKTSAVCEAVCGYHKRKNLEDTLRSILQDELKHITVSSVPQAAESGKEPDTAVDASVLDFLTALQNDSWQL
;
A
#
# COMPACT_ATOMS: atom_id res chain seq x y z
N MET A 1 4.14 -35.99 -18.05
CA MET A 1 3.54 -36.72 -16.91
C MET A 1 3.45 -35.75 -15.74
N GLY A 2 2.29 -35.16 -15.50
CA GLY A 2 2.09 -34.21 -14.41
C GLY A 2 1.90 -34.96 -13.11
N SER A 3 2.85 -34.87 -12.18
CA SER A 3 2.69 -35.39 -10.83
C SER A 3 1.64 -34.56 -10.10
N GLU A 4 0.41 -35.05 -10.11
CA GLU A 4 -0.68 -34.56 -9.27
C GLU A 4 -0.23 -34.68 -7.81
N ARG A 5 0.22 -33.56 -7.23
CA ARG A 5 0.52 -33.48 -5.80
C ARG A 5 -0.80 -33.66 -5.06
N ARG A 6 -1.16 -34.91 -4.78
CA ARG A 6 -2.24 -35.25 -3.86
C ARG A 6 -1.79 -34.80 -2.48
N GLY A 7 -2.06 -33.52 -2.17
CA GLY A 7 -1.68 -32.91 -0.90
C GLY A 7 -2.29 -33.72 0.24
N GLY A 8 -1.43 -34.39 1.01
CA GLY A 8 -1.86 -35.14 2.18
C GLY A 8 -2.62 -34.21 3.13
N LYS A 9 -3.78 -34.65 3.62
CA LYS A 9 -4.55 -33.92 4.63
C LYS A 9 -3.75 -33.92 5.93
N ARG A 10 -3.08 -32.81 6.23
CA ARG A 10 -2.40 -32.61 7.51
C ARG A 10 -3.40 -32.03 8.50
N ARG A 11 -3.53 -32.67 9.66
CA ARG A 11 -4.35 -32.14 10.76
C ARG A 11 -3.63 -30.95 11.36
N LEU A 12 -4.32 -29.82 11.43
CA LEU A 12 -3.86 -28.60 12.10
C LEU A 12 -4.69 -28.42 13.36
N HIS A 13 -4.02 -28.13 14.48
CA HIS A 13 -4.66 -27.80 15.74
C HIS A 13 -4.47 -26.31 15.99
N ILE A 14 -5.57 -25.56 16.07
CA ILE A 14 -5.58 -24.12 16.31
C ILE A 14 -6.20 -23.92 17.68
N VAL A 15 -5.46 -23.25 18.56
CA VAL A 15 -5.93 -22.88 19.91
C VAL A 15 -6.02 -21.37 19.96
N LEU A 16 -7.14 -20.87 20.46
CA LEU A 16 -7.38 -19.45 20.68
C LEU A 16 -7.43 -19.21 22.20
N SER A 17 -6.57 -18.33 22.70
CA SER A 17 -6.65 -17.80 24.05
C SER A 17 -7.69 -16.68 24.09
N LEU A 18 -8.66 -16.81 24.99
CA LEU A 18 -9.71 -15.80 25.17
C LEU A 18 -9.24 -14.59 25.99
N ASP A 19 -8.04 -14.64 26.57
CA ASP A 19 -7.40 -13.51 27.26
C ASP A 19 -6.89 -12.47 26.26
N ASN A 20 -6.54 -12.90 25.04
CA ASN A 20 -6.17 -12.00 23.97
C ASN A 20 -7.43 -11.45 23.27
N PRO A 21 -7.64 -10.12 23.22
CA PRO A 21 -8.87 -9.54 22.68
C PRO A 21 -9.08 -9.89 21.19
N ARG A 22 -8.01 -9.97 20.39
CA ARG A 22 -8.12 -10.34 18.96
C ARG A 22 -8.50 -11.81 18.77
N GLN A 23 -7.97 -12.69 19.61
CA GLN A 23 -8.31 -14.12 19.53
C GLN A 23 -9.70 -14.39 20.08
N ARG A 24 -10.16 -13.62 21.08
CA ARG A 24 -11.56 -13.63 21.54
C ARG A 24 -12.53 -13.21 20.43
N GLU A 25 -12.25 -12.12 19.74
CA GLU A 25 -13.04 -11.67 18.58
C GLU A 25 -13.03 -12.74 17.47
N THR A 26 -11.86 -13.31 17.17
CA THR A 26 -11.75 -14.43 16.22
C THR A 26 -12.64 -15.59 16.63
N TRP A 27 -12.65 -15.93 17.91
CA TRP A 27 -13.52 -16.98 18.45
C TRP A 27 -15.00 -16.64 18.29
N GLU A 28 -15.40 -15.40 18.57
CA GLU A 28 -16.79 -14.94 18.43
C GLU A 28 -17.28 -15.08 16.98
N ILE A 29 -16.48 -14.65 16.01
CA ILE A 29 -16.78 -14.81 14.57
C ILE A 29 -16.88 -16.29 14.19
N LEU A 30 -15.89 -17.10 14.59
CA LEU A 30 -15.87 -18.54 14.25
C LEU A 30 -16.97 -19.32 14.98
N SER A 31 -17.42 -18.89 16.15
CA SER A 31 -18.48 -19.55 16.92
C SER A 31 -19.80 -19.59 16.16
N GLN A 32 -20.08 -18.56 15.35
CA GLN A 32 -21.27 -18.41 14.51
C GLN A 32 -21.21 -19.26 13.23
N GLN A 33 -20.05 -19.77 12.86
CA GLN A 33 -19.85 -20.55 11.63
C GLN A 33 -20.20 -22.03 11.84
N LYS A 34 -20.94 -22.60 10.88
CA LYS A 34 -21.28 -24.03 10.84
C LYS A 34 -20.04 -24.92 10.77
N ASN A 35 -19.02 -24.49 10.00
CA ASN A 35 -17.75 -25.20 9.86
C ASN A 35 -16.57 -24.25 10.11
N LYS A 36 -16.00 -24.33 11.30
CA LYS A 36 -14.90 -23.46 11.76
C LYS A 36 -13.63 -23.66 10.91
N THR A 37 -13.30 -24.91 10.58
CA THR A 37 -12.11 -25.22 9.78
C THR A 37 -12.24 -24.68 8.35
N SER A 38 -13.43 -24.78 7.73
CA SER A 38 -13.68 -24.18 6.42
C SER A 38 -13.55 -22.66 6.48
N ALA A 39 -14.19 -22.02 7.47
CA ALA A 39 -14.14 -20.57 7.64
C ALA A 39 -12.70 -20.06 7.83
N VAL A 40 -11.88 -20.77 8.62
CA VAL A 40 -10.44 -20.45 8.76
C VAL A 40 -9.70 -20.62 7.44
N CYS A 41 -9.94 -21.73 6.73
CA CYS A 41 -9.30 -21.98 5.43
C CYS A 41 -9.64 -20.88 4.42
N GLU A 42 -10.93 -20.51 4.31
CA GLU A 42 -11.41 -19.45 3.43
C GLU A 42 -10.82 -18.10 3.80
N ALA A 43 -10.75 -17.76 5.09
CA ALA A 43 -10.14 -16.51 5.56
C ALA A 43 -8.65 -16.44 5.20
N VAL A 44 -7.90 -17.51 5.45
CA VAL A 44 -6.45 -17.58 5.15
C VAL A 44 -6.19 -17.53 3.65
N CYS A 45 -6.91 -18.32 2.85
CA CYS A 45 -6.80 -18.32 1.40
C CYS A 45 -7.22 -16.95 0.82
N GLY A 46 -8.31 -16.37 1.33
CA GLY A 46 -8.80 -15.06 0.92
C GLY A 46 -7.84 -13.93 1.28
N TYR A 47 -7.11 -14.03 2.41
CA TYR A 47 -6.03 -13.10 2.74
C TYR A 47 -4.91 -13.16 1.72
N HIS A 48 -4.39 -14.35 1.41
CA HIS A 48 -3.30 -14.51 0.44
C HIS A 48 -3.70 -14.03 -0.96
N LYS A 49 -4.94 -14.31 -1.39
CA LYS A 49 -5.44 -13.83 -2.68
C LYS A 49 -5.45 -12.30 -2.75
N ARG A 50 -5.93 -11.62 -1.69
CA ARG A 50 -5.96 -10.15 -1.62
C ARG A 50 -4.56 -9.56 -1.57
N LYS A 51 -3.68 -10.14 -0.75
CA LYS A 51 -2.29 -9.70 -0.62
C LYS A 51 -1.53 -9.84 -1.95
N ASN A 52 -1.68 -10.97 -2.64
CA ASN A 52 -1.05 -11.17 -3.95
C ASN A 52 -1.53 -10.14 -4.98
N LEU A 53 -2.81 -9.76 -4.93
CA LEU A 53 -3.36 -8.72 -5.80
C LEU A 53 -2.74 -7.35 -5.47
N GLU A 54 -2.69 -7.00 -4.18
CA GLU A 54 -2.06 -5.76 -3.70
C GLU A 54 -0.59 -5.67 -4.13
N ASP A 55 0.17 -6.75 -3.95
CA ASP A 55 1.57 -6.84 -4.34
C ASP A 55 1.74 -6.72 -5.86
N THR A 56 0.86 -7.35 -6.64
CA THR A 56 0.85 -7.22 -8.11
C THR A 56 0.58 -5.77 -8.52
N LEU A 57 -0.44 -5.13 -7.95
CA LEU A 57 -0.76 -3.73 -8.25
C LEU A 57 0.40 -2.80 -7.88
N ARG A 58 1.01 -3.01 -6.71
CA ARG A 58 2.18 -2.24 -6.28
C ARG A 58 3.33 -2.40 -7.29
N SER A 59 3.58 -3.61 -7.76
CA SER A 59 4.61 -3.88 -8.77
C SER A 59 4.32 -3.16 -10.08
N ILE A 60 3.08 -3.26 -10.60
CA ILE A 60 2.68 -2.60 -11.84
C ILE A 60 2.84 -1.08 -11.71
N LEU A 61 2.32 -0.49 -10.64
CA LEU A 61 2.42 0.96 -10.41
C LEU A 61 3.89 1.41 -10.32
N GLN A 62 4.75 0.64 -9.64
CA GLN A 62 6.17 0.95 -9.56
C GLN A 62 6.85 0.86 -10.93
N ASP A 63 6.52 -0.13 -11.75
CA ASP A 63 7.09 -0.26 -13.09
C ASP A 63 6.62 0.87 -14.00
N GLU A 64 5.33 1.20 -14.01
CA GLU A 64 4.80 2.34 -14.76
C GLU A 64 5.43 3.67 -14.29
N LEU A 65 5.59 3.87 -12.97
CA LEU A 65 6.25 5.06 -12.42
C LEU A 65 7.74 5.15 -12.76
N LYS A 66 8.45 4.03 -12.98
CA LYS A 66 9.84 4.06 -13.46
C LYS A 66 9.92 4.53 -14.93
N HIS A 67 8.90 4.22 -15.72
CA HIS A 67 8.81 4.63 -17.12
C HIS A 67 8.31 6.07 -17.27
N ILE A 68 7.62 6.60 -16.27
CA ILE A 68 7.49 8.03 -16.07
C ILE A 68 8.88 8.52 -15.65
N THR A 69 9.70 8.88 -16.63
CA THR A 69 10.67 9.94 -16.41
C THR A 69 9.83 11.12 -15.92
N VAL A 70 9.71 11.27 -14.60
CA VAL A 70 9.54 12.57 -13.98
C VAL A 70 10.68 13.32 -14.62
N SER A 71 10.35 14.14 -15.63
CA SER A 71 11.28 15.12 -16.17
C SER A 71 11.79 15.78 -14.91
N SER A 72 13.01 15.40 -14.51
CA SER A 72 13.59 15.93 -13.31
C SER A 72 13.48 17.41 -13.57
N VAL A 73 12.70 18.12 -12.76
CA VAL A 73 12.92 19.55 -12.59
C VAL A 73 14.43 19.62 -12.48
N PRO A 74 15.13 20.23 -13.45
CA PRO A 74 16.59 20.20 -13.42
C PRO A 74 16.93 20.69 -12.04
N GLN A 75 17.54 19.81 -11.23
CA GLN A 75 18.20 20.27 -10.02
C GLN A 75 19.07 21.39 -10.53
N ALA A 76 18.82 22.59 -10.00
CA ALA A 76 19.64 23.76 -10.22
C ALA A 76 21.03 23.47 -9.65
N ALA A 77 21.78 22.63 -10.35
CA ALA A 77 23.21 22.57 -10.29
C ALA A 77 23.67 23.59 -11.32
N GLU A 78 24.03 24.76 -10.79
CA GLU A 78 25.02 25.65 -11.38
C GLU A 78 24.56 26.40 -12.64
N SER A 79 23.56 27.28 -12.48
CA SER A 79 23.45 28.44 -13.37
C SER A 79 24.51 29.48 -12.99
N GLY A 80 25.74 29.23 -13.45
CA GLY A 80 26.68 30.31 -13.75
C GLY A 80 26.29 30.98 -15.06
N LYS A 81 25.08 31.58 -15.12
CA LYS A 81 24.68 32.62 -16.08
C LYS A 81 23.26 33.05 -15.79
N GLU A 82 23.17 34.21 -15.14
CA GLU A 82 22.03 35.11 -15.12
C GLU A 82 21.34 35.16 -16.49
N PRO A 83 20.08 34.71 -16.64
CA PRO A 83 19.22 35.24 -17.65
C PRO A 83 18.52 36.45 -17.05
N ASP A 84 18.80 37.59 -17.65
CA ASP A 84 18.11 38.86 -17.47
C ASP A 84 16.65 38.69 -17.88
N THR A 85 15.85 38.09 -17.00
CA THR A 85 14.40 38.06 -17.10
C THR A 85 13.89 38.91 -15.95
N ALA A 86 13.37 40.09 -16.29
CA ALA A 86 12.59 40.91 -15.38
C ALA A 86 11.38 40.09 -14.90
N VAL A 87 11.59 39.33 -13.83
CA VAL A 87 10.53 38.66 -13.09
C VAL A 87 9.76 39.78 -12.41
N ASP A 88 8.54 40.02 -12.90
CA ASP A 88 7.66 41.07 -12.39
C ASP A 88 7.44 40.83 -10.88
N ALA A 89 7.69 41.87 -10.08
CA ALA A 89 7.57 41.81 -8.62
C ALA A 89 6.17 41.38 -8.17
N SER A 90 5.15 41.67 -8.99
CA SER A 90 3.76 41.24 -8.76
C SER A 90 3.61 39.71 -8.70
N VAL A 91 4.39 38.97 -9.49
CA VAL A 91 4.35 37.50 -9.54
C VAL A 91 5.01 36.91 -8.30
N LEU A 92 6.10 37.52 -7.83
CA LEU A 92 6.79 37.09 -6.62
C LEU A 92 5.94 37.35 -5.36
N ASP A 93 5.27 38.50 -5.28
CA ASP A 93 4.35 38.81 -4.19
C ASP A 93 3.16 37.84 -4.15
N PHE A 94 2.60 37.49 -5.31
CA PHE A 94 1.52 36.50 -5.41
C PHE A 94 1.95 35.11 -4.93
N LEU A 95 3.11 34.63 -5.37
CA LEU A 95 3.65 33.34 -4.92
C LEU A 95 3.95 33.35 -3.42
N THR A 96 4.45 34.48 -2.89
CA THR A 96 4.73 34.65 -1.46
C THR A 96 3.45 34.62 -0.62
N ALA A 97 2.38 35.24 -1.11
CA ALA A 97 1.07 35.19 -0.45
C ALA A 97 0.53 33.76 -0.37
N LEU A 98 0.57 33.01 -1.48
CA LEU A 98 0.13 31.61 -1.52
C LEU A 98 0.94 30.70 -0.58
N GLN A 99 2.24 30.95 -0.45
CA GLN A 99 3.10 30.15 0.42
C GLN A 99 2.85 30.43 1.91
N ASN A 100 2.55 31.68 2.26
CA ASN A 100 2.28 32.07 3.64
C ASN A 100 0.87 31.69 4.10
N ASP A 101 -0.09 31.56 3.19
CA ASP A 101 -1.46 31.09 3.51
C ASP A 101 -1.53 29.57 3.79
N SER A 102 -0.47 28.81 3.52
CA SER A 102 -0.45 27.35 3.73
C SER A 102 -0.23 26.90 5.19
N TRP A 103 -0.21 27.80 6.18
CA TRP A 103 0.03 27.45 7.59
C TRP A 103 -0.80 28.26 8.61
N GLN A 104 -2.09 28.48 8.35
CA GLN A 104 -3.04 28.83 9.42
C GLN A 104 -4.29 27.94 9.36
N LEU A 105 -4.15 26.74 9.93
CA LEU A 105 -5.23 25.95 10.52
C LEU A 105 -4.96 25.86 12.03
#